data_AF-A0A9D0LL53-F1
#
_entry.id   AF-A0A9D0LL53-F1
#
_cell.length_a   1.000
_cell.length_b   1.000
_cell.length_c   1.000
_cell.angle_alpha   90.00
_cell.angle_beta   90.00
_cell.angle_gamma   90.00
#
_symmetry.space_group_name_H-M   'P 1'
#
loop_
_entity.id
_entity.type
_entity.pdbx_description
1 polymer ?
#
loop_
_entity_poly.entity_id
_entity_poly.type
_entity_poly.pdbx_seq_one_letter_code
_entity_poly.pdbx_strand_id
1 'polypeptide(L)'
;MKALKNMGWGFVAMLVLAANVQAQLPDFTKLVEKTSDAVVNISTTQKVTAGRMNLPEGIEIPDLPEGSPFGDLFKHFFGEQGGGVPHPQEAKSLGSGFIISKDGYILTNNHVVKDAD
;
A
#
# COMPACT_ATOMS: atom_id res chain seq x y z
N MET A 1 -40.80 62.17 13.21
CA MET A 1 -40.09 61.20 14.10
C MET A 1 -40.49 59.72 13.89
N LYS A 2 -41.04 59.31 12.72
CA LYS A 2 -41.35 57.89 12.43
C LYS A 2 -40.29 57.19 11.56
N ALA A 3 -39.49 57.94 10.80
CA ALA A 3 -38.50 57.37 9.87
C ALA A 3 -37.24 56.80 10.55
N LEU A 4 -36.80 57.34 11.69
CA LEU A 4 -35.60 56.84 12.40
C LEU A 4 -35.81 55.50 13.10
N LYS A 5 -37.04 55.18 13.51
CA LYS A 5 -37.35 53.94 14.26
C LYS A 5 -37.36 52.70 13.36
N ASN A 6 -37.68 52.87 12.07
CA ASN A 6 -37.74 51.79 11.09
C ASN A 6 -36.35 51.46 10.50
N MET A 7 -35.39 52.40 10.62
CA MET A 7 -34.01 52.21 10.14
C MET A 7 -33.25 51.16 10.97
N GLY A 8 -33.48 51.11 12.28
CA GLY A 8 -32.80 50.16 13.18
C GLY A 8 -33.24 48.71 12.99
N TRP A 9 -34.50 48.46 12.64
CA TRP A 9 -35.02 47.11 12.40
C TRP A 9 -34.53 46.53 11.06
N GLY A 10 -34.41 47.38 10.02
CA GLY A 10 -33.85 46.96 8.72
C GLY A 10 -32.36 46.57 8.83
N PHE A 11 -31.58 47.28 9.65
CA PHE A 11 -30.17 46.97 9.87
C PHE A 11 -29.96 45.67 10.67
N VAL A 12 -30.81 45.41 11.67
CA VAL A 12 -30.80 44.14 12.43
C VAL A 12 -31.21 42.96 11.53
N ALA A 13 -32.23 43.13 10.69
CA ALA A 13 -32.62 42.09 9.73
C ALA A 13 -31.50 41.79 8.72
N MET A 14 -30.79 42.81 8.24
CA MET A 14 -29.65 42.66 7.32
C MET A 14 -28.44 41.98 7.97
N LEU A 15 -28.22 42.18 9.27
CA LEU A 15 -27.17 41.49 10.04
C LEU A 15 -27.49 40.02 10.32
N VAL A 16 -28.77 39.65 10.48
CA VAL A 16 -29.19 38.25 10.70
C VAL A 16 -29.09 37.41 9.42
N LEU A 17 -29.22 38.02 8.25
CA LEU A 17 -29.05 37.37 6.93
C LEU A 17 -27.59 37.12 6.53
N ALA A 18 -26.62 37.72 7.22
CA ALA A 18 -25.20 37.60 6.90
C ALA A 18 -24.49 36.43 7.62
N ALA A 19 -25.16 35.75 8.54
CA ALA A 19 -24.67 34.53 9.17
C ALA A 19 -25.13 33.31 8.37
N ASN A 20 -24.28 32.28 8.25
CA ASN A 20 -24.55 30.96 7.67
C ASN A 20 -24.16 30.72 6.20
N VAL A 21 -23.05 31.30 5.73
CA VAL A 21 -22.26 30.62 4.67
C VAL A 21 -21.14 29.85 5.36
N GLN A 22 -21.50 28.74 6.02
CA GLN A 22 -20.49 27.74 6.43
C GLN A 22 -20.15 26.90 5.20
N ALA A 23 -18.89 26.93 4.79
CA ALA A 23 -18.37 26.00 3.79
C ALA A 23 -18.47 24.58 4.36
N GLN A 24 -19.53 23.85 4.03
CA GLN A 24 -19.62 22.42 4.36
C GLN A 24 -18.70 21.65 3.43
N LEU A 25 -17.79 20.86 4.02
CA LEU A 25 -16.99 19.90 3.29
C LEU A 25 -17.93 18.85 2.65
N PRO A 26 -17.61 18.37 1.44
CA PRO A 26 -18.42 17.33 0.80
C PRO A 26 -18.46 16.06 1.65
N ASP A 27 -19.64 15.48 1.80
CA ASP A 27 -19.86 14.19 2.45
C ASP A 27 -19.72 13.05 1.43
N PHE A 28 -18.76 12.15 1.67
CA PHE A 28 -18.49 11.00 0.82
C PHE A 28 -19.13 9.69 1.32
N THR A 29 -19.79 9.70 2.48
CA THR A 29 -20.37 8.51 3.12
C THR A 29 -21.31 7.77 2.18
N LYS A 30 -22.23 8.51 1.52
CA LYS A 30 -23.18 7.94 0.55
C LYS A 30 -22.50 7.34 -0.67
N LEU A 31 -21.37 7.90 -1.09
CA LEU A 31 -20.60 7.37 -2.21
C LEU A 31 -19.95 6.05 -1.81
N VAL A 32 -19.32 6.01 -0.63
CA VAL A 32 -18.72 4.80 -0.06
C VAL A 32 -19.76 3.71 0.16
N GLU A 33 -20.92 4.02 0.75
CA GLU A 33 -22.02 3.05 0.94
C GLU A 33 -22.47 2.41 -0.38
N LYS A 34 -22.41 3.16 -1.48
CA LYS A 34 -22.82 2.66 -2.79
C LYS A 34 -21.72 1.87 -3.51
N THR A 35 -20.45 2.11 -3.20
CA THR A 35 -19.30 1.57 -3.94
C THR A 35 -18.43 0.60 -3.14
N SER A 36 -18.64 0.47 -1.84
CA SER A 36 -17.84 -0.39 -0.96
C SER A 36 -17.83 -1.85 -1.41
N ASP A 37 -18.96 -2.35 -1.92
CA ASP A 37 -19.12 -3.72 -2.36
C ASP A 37 -18.25 -4.07 -3.58
N ALA A 38 -17.78 -3.05 -4.32
CA ALA A 38 -16.86 -3.25 -5.43
C ALA A 38 -15.41 -3.41 -4.96
N VAL A 39 -15.08 -3.10 -3.69
CA VAL A 39 -13.71 -3.13 -3.17
C VAL A 39 -13.42 -4.48 -2.53
N VAL A 40 -12.30 -5.09 -2.91
CA VAL A 40 -11.87 -6.40 -2.40
C VAL A 40 -10.49 -6.32 -1.75
N ASN A 41 -10.27 -7.21 -0.79
CA ASN A 41 -8.96 -7.51 -0.26
C ASN A 41 -8.32 -8.63 -1.09
N ILE A 42 -7.05 -8.46 -1.46
CA ILE A 42 -6.28 -9.40 -2.28
C ILE A 42 -5.11 -9.89 -1.45
N SER A 43 -5.00 -11.20 -1.30
CA SER A 43 -3.87 -11.87 -0.69
C SER A 43 -3.30 -12.84 -1.71
N THR A 44 -2.03 -12.68 -2.05
CA THR A 44 -1.31 -13.57 -2.97
C THR A 44 -0.15 -14.24 -2.26
N THR A 45 0.19 -15.45 -2.71
CA THR A 45 1.37 -16.17 -2.25
C THR A 45 2.31 -16.31 -3.43
N GLN A 46 3.60 -16.13 -3.21
CA GLN A 46 4.64 -16.30 -4.21
C GLN A 46 5.59 -17.36 -3.71
N LYS A 47 5.83 -18.38 -4.52
CA LYS A 47 6.91 -19.34 -4.25
C LYS A 47 8.23 -18.70 -4.66
N VAL A 48 8.90 -18.07 -3.71
CA VAL A 48 10.29 -17.63 -3.93
C VAL A 48 11.13 -18.89 -3.95
N THR A 49 11.55 -19.29 -5.16
CA THR A 49 12.58 -20.33 -5.29
C THR A 49 13.84 -19.76 -4.63
N ALA A 50 14.26 -20.34 -3.52
CA ALA A 50 15.56 -20.09 -2.91
C ALA A 50 16.66 -20.67 -3.81
N GLY A 51 16.73 -20.18 -5.04
CA GLY A 51 17.65 -20.61 -6.07
C GLY A 51 18.47 -19.42 -6.48
N ARG A 52 19.70 -19.40 -5.99
CA ARG A 52 20.73 -18.35 -6.13
C ARG A 52 20.59 -17.26 -5.07
N MET A 53 21.46 -17.35 -4.07
CA MET A 53 22.00 -16.15 -3.46
C MET A 53 22.41 -15.22 -4.62
N ASN A 54 21.65 -14.15 -4.83
CA ASN A 54 22.03 -13.07 -5.73
C ASN A 54 23.22 -12.37 -5.10
N LEU A 55 24.42 -12.97 -5.22
CA LEU A 55 25.62 -12.15 -5.17
C LEU A 55 25.48 -11.12 -6.30
N PRO A 56 25.66 -9.82 -6.02
CA PRO A 56 25.72 -8.80 -7.06
C PRO A 56 26.66 -9.27 -8.17
N GLU A 57 26.25 -9.14 -9.43
CA GLU A 57 27.12 -9.40 -10.58
C GLU A 57 28.43 -8.63 -10.39
N GLY A 58 29.54 -9.36 -10.26
CA GLY A 58 30.88 -8.79 -10.05
C GLY A 58 31.54 -9.08 -8.70
N ILE A 59 30.90 -9.79 -7.77
CA ILE A 59 31.61 -10.32 -6.58
C ILE A 59 32.22 -11.67 -6.92
N GLU A 60 33.49 -11.66 -7.31
CA GLU A 60 34.35 -12.85 -7.30
C GLU A 60 34.66 -13.19 -5.83
N ILE A 61 34.43 -14.44 -5.44
CA ILE A 61 34.83 -14.93 -4.12
C ILE A 61 36.37 -14.89 -4.07
N PRO A 62 36.99 -14.13 -3.15
CA PRO A 62 38.44 -14.14 -3.03
C PRO A 62 38.91 -15.55 -2.68
N ASP A 63 39.95 -16.06 -3.35
CA ASP A 63 40.63 -17.30 -2.95
C ASP A 63 41.30 -17.06 -1.59
N LEU A 64 40.55 -17.30 -0.52
CA LEU A 64 41.04 -17.21 0.85
C LEU A 64 41.80 -18.50 1.20
N PRO A 65 43.00 -18.41 1.80
CA PRO A 65 43.76 -19.59 2.21
C PRO A 65 42.96 -20.44 3.20
N GLU A 66 42.97 -21.76 2.96
CA GLU A 66 42.29 -22.74 3.80
C GLU A 66 42.83 -22.68 5.24
N GLY A 67 41.93 -22.54 6.23
CA GLY A 67 42.28 -22.43 7.65
C GLY A 67 42.53 -20.99 8.15
N SER A 68 42.24 -19.97 7.34
CA SER A 68 42.23 -18.59 7.82
C SER A 68 40.94 -18.24 8.57
N PRO A 69 40.99 -17.44 9.65
CA PRO A 69 39.79 -17.00 10.38
C PRO A 69 38.75 -16.29 9.49
N PHE A 70 39.23 -15.60 8.44
CA PHE A 70 38.39 -14.95 7.44
C PHE A 70 37.74 -15.96 6.48
N GLY A 71 38.47 -17.01 6.08
CA GLY A 71 37.93 -18.10 5.26
C GLY A 71 36.87 -18.91 5.99
N ASP A 72 37.03 -19.14 7.29
CA ASP A 72 36.04 -19.84 8.12
C ASP A 72 34.79 -19.00 8.34
N LEU A 73 34.94 -17.68 8.56
CA LEU A 73 33.82 -16.74 8.59
C LEU A 73 33.08 -16.73 7.24
N PHE A 74 33.80 -16.63 6.13
CA PHE A 74 33.19 -16.66 4.80
C PHE A 74 32.47 -17.98 4.52
N LYS A 75 33.06 -19.13 4.90
CA LYS A 75 32.41 -20.45 4.80
C LYS A 75 31.16 -20.54 5.68
N HIS A 76 31.18 -19.99 6.89
CA HIS A 76 30.00 -19.98 7.77
C HIS A 76 28.86 -19.10 7.23
N PHE A 77 29.18 -17.97 6.60
CA PHE A 77 28.19 -17.03 6.06
C PHE A 77 27.72 -17.37 4.63
N PHE A 78 28.57 -17.99 3.80
CA PHE A 78 28.33 -18.23 2.37
C PHE A 78 28.55 -19.69 1.91
N GLY A 79 29.40 -20.45 2.60
CA GLY A 79 29.81 -21.81 2.19
C GLY A 79 28.97 -22.94 2.78
N GLU A 80 28.29 -22.73 3.90
CA GLU A 80 27.44 -23.74 4.56
C GLU A 80 25.98 -23.67 4.11
N GLN A 81 25.73 -23.16 2.90
CA GLN A 81 24.46 -23.33 2.19
C GLN A 81 24.61 -24.32 1.02
N GLY A 82 25.51 -25.30 1.17
CA GLY A 82 25.70 -26.41 0.24
C GLY A 82 24.98 -27.72 0.60
N GLY A 83 24.22 -27.76 1.70
CA GLY A 83 23.61 -29.02 2.20
C GLY A 83 22.19 -28.92 2.74
N GLY A 84 21.56 -27.74 2.72
CA GLY A 84 20.15 -27.58 3.03
C GLY A 84 19.37 -27.46 1.73
N VAL A 85 18.45 -28.38 1.47
CA VAL A 85 17.46 -28.23 0.40
C VAL A 85 16.89 -26.82 0.49
N PRO A 86 17.06 -25.96 -0.53
CA PRO A 86 16.46 -24.64 -0.51
C PRO A 86 14.96 -24.82 -0.36
N HIS A 87 14.46 -24.58 0.85
CA HIS A 87 13.03 -24.60 1.08
C HIS A 87 12.47 -23.39 0.33
N PRO A 88 11.53 -23.58 -0.59
CA PRO A 88 10.79 -22.47 -1.17
C PRO A 88 10.24 -21.63 -0.02
N GLN A 89 10.62 -20.36 0.05
CA GLN A 89 10.01 -19.45 0.99
C GLN A 89 8.75 -18.91 0.34
N GLU A 90 7.61 -19.10 1.00
CA GLU A 90 6.36 -18.47 0.59
C GLU A 90 6.40 -17.01 1.01
N ALA A 91 6.57 -16.11 0.03
CA ALA A 91 6.35 -14.69 0.24
C ALA A 91 4.87 -14.38 0.08
N LYS A 92 4.30 -13.56 0.97
CA LYS A 92 2.89 -13.14 0.90
C LYS A 92 2.81 -11.67 0.50
N SER A 93 1.93 -11.35 -0.44
CA SER A 93 1.59 -9.97 -0.78
C SER A 93 0.14 -9.68 -0.40
N LEU A 94 -0.09 -8.46 0.08
CA LEU A 94 -1.42 -7.96 0.44
C LEU A 94 -1.69 -6.69 -0.35
N GLY A 95 -2.92 -6.53 -0.82
CA GLY A 95 -3.36 -5.34 -1.56
C GLY A 95 -4.87 -5.23 -1.63
N SER A 96 -5.34 -4.12 -2.21
CA SER A 96 -6.75 -3.95 -2.54
C SER A 96 -6.97 -4.03 -4.05
N GLY A 97 -8.21 -4.25 -4.45
CA GLY A 97 -8.62 -4.14 -5.84
C GLY A 97 -10.09 -3.77 -5.98
N PHE A 98 -10.52 -3.58 -7.22
CA PHE A 98 -11.89 -3.22 -7.57
C PHE A 98 -12.48 -4.23 -8.54
N ILE A 99 -13.70 -4.69 -8.29
CA ILE A 99 -14.51 -5.44 -9.25
C ILE A 99 -14.99 -4.45 -10.31
N ILE A 100 -14.56 -4.64 -11.56
CA ILE A 100 -14.87 -3.73 -12.67
C ILE A 100 -16.00 -4.24 -13.58
N SER A 101 -16.38 -5.51 -13.44
CA SER A 101 -17.38 -6.15 -14.30
C SER A 101 -18.11 -7.31 -13.60
N LYS A 102 -19.32 -7.64 -14.07
CA LYS A 102 -20.21 -8.63 -13.44
C LYS A 102 -19.74 -10.08 -13.58
N ASP A 103 -18.86 -10.35 -14.53
CA ASP A 103 -18.18 -11.63 -14.76
C ASP A 103 -16.94 -11.81 -13.87
N GLY A 104 -16.63 -10.83 -13.01
CA GLY A 104 -15.67 -10.99 -11.91
C GLY A 104 -14.24 -10.51 -12.20
N TYR A 105 -14.03 -9.66 -13.21
CA TYR A 105 -12.70 -9.06 -13.40
C TYR A 105 -12.37 -8.08 -12.27
N ILE A 106 -11.16 -8.21 -11.74
CA ILE A 106 -10.63 -7.37 -10.66
C ILE A 106 -9.46 -6.55 -11.19
N LEU A 107 -9.47 -5.25 -10.95
CA LEU A 107 -8.36 -4.34 -11.20
C LEU A 107 -7.56 -4.13 -9.92
N THR A 108 -6.24 -4.34 -9.97
CA THR A 108 -5.30 -4.08 -8.87
C THR A 108 -3.95 -3.61 -9.42
N ASN A 109 -3.03 -3.26 -8.53
CA ASN A 109 -1.68 -2.87 -8.90
C ASN A 109 -0.87 -4.10 -9.34
N ASN A 110 -0.01 -3.93 -10.35
CA ASN A 110 0.82 -5.02 -10.88
C ASN A 110 1.67 -5.70 -9.79
N HIS A 111 2.24 -4.94 -8.84
CA HIS A 111 3.10 -5.50 -7.79
C HIS A 111 2.36 -6.39 -6.78
N VAL A 112 1.02 -6.33 -6.72
CA VAL A 112 0.22 -7.18 -5.83
C VAL A 112 0.13 -8.61 -6.39
N VAL A 113 0.10 -8.73 -7.72
CA VAL A 113 -0.16 -10.00 -8.43
C VAL A 113 1.03 -10.51 -9.25
N LYS A 114 2.11 -9.73 -9.34
CA LYS A 114 3.34 -10.17 -10.03
C LYS A 114 3.85 -11.45 -9.35
N ASP A 115 4.06 -12.50 -10.14
CA ASP A 115 4.57 -13.81 -9.69
C ASP A 115 3.71 -14.49 -8.59
N ALA A 116 2.43 -14.11 -8.52
CA ALA A 116 1.45 -14.71 -7.60
C ALA A 116 0.96 -16.07 -8.11
N ASP A 117 0.87 -17.03 -7.19
CA ASP A 117 0.18 -18.32 -7.34
C ASP A 117 -1.24 -18.28 -6.73
#